data_AF-A0A9W9UNN9-F1
#
_entry.id   AF-A0A9W9UNN9-F1
#
_cell.length_a   1.000
_cell.length_b   1.000
_cell.length_c   1.000
_cell.angle_alpha   90.00
_cell.angle_beta   90.00
_cell.angle_gamma   90.00
#
_symmetry.space_group_name_H-M   'P 1'
#
loop_
_entity.id
_entity.type
_entity.pdbx_description
1 polymer ?
#
loop_
_entity_poly.entity_id
_entity_poly.type
_entity_poly.pdbx_seq_one_letter_code
_entity_poly.pdbx_strand_id
1 'polypeptide(L)'
;MLRPTRTLKNAAVACAAVLIGDQYDQYTSTSLEVGHQRAALAVSELRSLEISDKQDLLTALVLGVAMITFAMHVANGQPFLIAHHTLALLKPVYPSLLTMEPDVMDYLMCLVSTETFECLLTSEIPTLRVNENDRLNVIDRYLGLTSSLFAHFYDICKVNHLLRRTGGSMDVQTAQQVHKVQESLARWKASPPPQFLERFTPGEVVTMLAQAKVLHLTALLIIYRLQHPFGESDAEAIFLSKAIIAEFDAVLHFTGHSIPCTSLAYLTACFEITDAEARSVALEKIHIVVTFSKQSRIRFQNLNDSIHENLLDKR
;
A
#
# COMPACT_ATOMS: atom_id res chain seq x y z
N MET A 1 16.56 -1.65 -24.43
CA MET A 1 16.85 -2.76 -23.50
C MET A 1 17.97 -2.34 -22.56
N LEU A 2 17.70 -2.22 -21.26
CA LEU A 2 18.75 -2.04 -20.25
C LEU A 2 19.72 -3.23 -20.32
N ARG A 3 21.04 -2.99 -20.37
CA ARG A 3 22.00 -4.05 -20.02
C ARG A 3 21.85 -4.31 -18.52
N PRO A 4 21.66 -5.56 -18.05
CA PRO A 4 21.53 -5.82 -16.63
C PRO A 4 22.84 -5.43 -15.94
N THR A 5 22.81 -4.37 -15.14
CA THR A 5 23.92 -4.04 -14.25
C THR A 5 24.08 -5.19 -13.25
N ARG A 6 25.30 -5.39 -12.75
CA ARG A 6 25.58 -6.41 -11.71
C ARG A 6 24.64 -6.29 -10.51
N THR A 7 24.20 -5.06 -10.22
CA THR A 7 23.24 -4.71 -9.18
C THR A 7 21.86 -5.32 -9.38
N LEU A 8 21.28 -5.15 -10.58
CA LEU A 8 19.98 -5.73 -10.90
C LEU A 8 20.01 -7.26 -10.86
N LYS A 9 21.16 -7.89 -11.14
CA LYS A 9 21.34 -9.34 -11.00
C LYS A 9 21.21 -9.80 -9.55
N ASN A 10 21.83 -9.11 -8.59
CA ASN A 10 21.70 -9.47 -7.17
C ASN A 10 20.24 -9.37 -6.72
N ALA A 11 19.57 -8.28 -7.08
CA ALA A 11 18.17 -8.05 -6.75
C ALA A 11 17.23 -9.12 -7.34
N ALA A 12 17.44 -9.47 -8.61
CA ALA A 12 16.66 -10.49 -9.29
C ALA A 12 16.83 -11.88 -8.66
N VAL A 13 18.07 -12.27 -8.31
CA VAL A 13 18.33 -13.56 -7.65
C VAL A 13 17.69 -13.61 -6.26
N ALA A 14 17.75 -12.52 -5.50
CA ALA A 14 17.10 -12.43 -4.19
C ALA A 14 15.58 -12.66 -4.30
N CYS A 15 14.91 -11.95 -5.23
CA CYS A 15 13.48 -12.12 -5.46
C CYS A 15 13.13 -13.53 -5.94
N ALA A 16 13.90 -14.09 -6.88
CA ALA A 16 13.67 -15.43 -7.37
C ALA A 16 13.77 -16.47 -6.24
N ALA A 17 14.78 -16.34 -5.37
CA ALA A 17 14.96 -17.25 -4.23
C ALA A 17 13.77 -17.23 -3.28
N VAL A 18 13.21 -16.06 -2.96
CA VAL A 18 12.08 -15.97 -2.02
C VAL A 18 10.76 -16.40 -2.65
N LEU A 19 10.54 -16.12 -3.94
CA LEU A 19 9.34 -16.53 -4.66
C LEU A 19 9.30 -18.05 -4.88
N ILE A 20 10.45 -18.68 -5.14
CA ILE A 20 10.55 -20.14 -5.22
C ILE A 20 10.35 -20.77 -3.84
N GLY A 21 10.93 -20.17 -2.79
CA GLY A 21 10.78 -20.64 -1.41
C GLY A 21 9.32 -20.61 -0.92
N ASP A 22 8.54 -19.59 -1.30
CA ASP A 22 7.11 -19.51 -0.96
C ASP A 22 6.24 -20.51 -1.73
N GLN A 23 6.69 -20.99 -2.89
CA GLN A 23 5.92 -21.92 -3.74
C GLN A 23 6.26 -23.40 -3.50
N TYR A 24 7.49 -23.70 -3.07
CA TYR A 24 7.98 -25.07 -2.97
C TYR A 24 8.75 -25.29 -1.67
N ASP A 25 8.09 -25.89 -0.67
CA ASP A 25 8.70 -26.28 0.62
C ASP A 25 9.96 -27.17 0.48
N GLN A 26 10.15 -27.78 -0.70
CA GLN A 26 11.31 -28.61 -1.04
C GLN A 26 12.57 -27.82 -1.40
N TYR A 27 12.47 -26.51 -1.70
CA TYR A 27 13.64 -25.67 -1.96
C TYR A 27 14.24 -25.14 -0.65
N THR A 28 15.23 -25.92 -0.23
CA THR A 28 16.04 -25.91 1.00
C THR A 28 16.67 -24.57 1.41
N SER A 29 16.96 -24.46 2.72
CA SER A 29 17.68 -23.37 3.41
C SER A 29 18.79 -22.69 2.62
N THR A 30 19.55 -23.43 1.80
CA THR A 30 20.65 -22.91 0.97
C THR A 30 20.19 -21.90 -0.08
N SER A 31 19.05 -22.11 -0.76
CA SER A 31 18.53 -21.15 -1.74
C SER A 31 18.08 -19.86 -1.07
N LEU A 32 17.47 -19.97 0.11
CA LEU A 32 17.07 -18.83 0.92
C LEU A 32 18.29 -18.05 1.43
N GLU A 33 19.34 -18.75 1.89
CA GLU A 33 20.60 -18.14 2.32
C GLU A 33 21.26 -17.35 1.19
N VAL A 34 21.34 -17.92 -0.02
CA VAL A 34 21.82 -17.21 -1.21
C VAL A 34 20.93 -16.00 -1.50
N GLY A 35 19.61 -16.14 -1.37
CA GLY A 35 18.66 -15.03 -1.50
C GLY A 35 18.97 -13.88 -0.55
N HIS A 36 19.18 -14.17 0.74
CA HIS A 36 19.55 -13.18 1.75
C HIS A 36 20.89 -12.52 1.48
N GLN A 37 21.92 -13.28 1.11
CA GLN A 37 23.23 -12.72 0.75
C GLN A 37 23.11 -11.76 -0.44
N ARG A 38 22.33 -12.13 -1.46
CA ARG A 38 22.09 -11.30 -2.64
C ARG A 38 21.27 -10.06 -2.32
N ALA A 39 20.26 -10.18 -1.45
CA ALA A 39 19.49 -9.04 -0.96
C ALA A 39 20.37 -8.06 -0.19
N ALA A 40 21.26 -8.55 0.68
CA ALA A 40 22.18 -7.69 1.44
C ALA A 40 23.11 -6.89 0.51
N LEU A 41 23.64 -7.51 -0.53
CA LEU A 41 24.44 -6.82 -1.55
C LEU A 41 23.61 -5.77 -2.30
N ALA A 42 22.40 -6.12 -2.74
CA ALA A 42 21.50 -5.21 -3.44
C ALA A 42 21.09 -4.01 -2.57
N VAL A 43 20.79 -4.21 -1.29
CA VAL A 43 20.50 -3.13 -0.33
C VAL A 43 21.73 -2.26 -0.08
N SER A 44 22.92 -2.86 0.02
CA SER A 44 24.17 -2.11 0.16
C SER A 44 24.41 -1.21 -1.07
N GLU A 45 24.17 -1.73 -2.26
CA GLU A 45 24.31 -0.98 -3.51
C GLU A 45 23.29 0.16 -3.60
N LEU A 46 22.02 -0.10 -3.22
CA LEU A 46 20.98 0.94 -3.14
C LEU A 46 21.39 2.09 -2.21
N ARG A 47 21.97 1.76 -1.05
CA ARG A 47 22.42 2.76 -0.07
C ARG A 47 23.58 3.63 -0.54
N SER A 48 24.41 3.11 -1.46
CA SER A 48 25.53 3.83 -2.05
C SER A 48 25.20 4.48 -3.39
N LEU A 49 23.98 4.33 -3.89
CA LEU A 49 23.60 4.81 -5.21
C LEU A 49 23.40 6.33 -5.19
N GLU A 50 24.10 7.02 -6.09
CA GLU A 50 23.91 8.45 -6.35
C GLU A 50 23.27 8.61 -7.73
N ILE A 51 22.16 9.34 -7.81
CA ILE A 51 21.44 9.53 -9.07
C ILE A 51 22.08 10.69 -9.83
N SER A 52 22.91 10.36 -10.83
CA SER A 52 23.52 11.34 -11.71
C SER A 52 22.83 11.43 -13.07
N ASP A 53 22.22 10.32 -13.52
CA ASP A 53 21.56 10.26 -14.81
C ASP A 53 20.23 9.45 -14.80
N LYS A 54 19.62 9.32 -15.97
CA LYS A 54 18.38 8.57 -16.18
C LYS A 54 18.54 7.07 -15.87
N GLN A 55 19.71 6.50 -16.12
CA GLN A 55 19.96 5.08 -15.92
C GLN A 55 20.12 4.77 -14.42
N ASP A 56 20.77 5.64 -13.65
CA ASP A 56 20.84 5.53 -12.20
C ASP A 56 19.46 5.64 -11.56
N LEU A 57 18.64 6.57 -12.05
CA LEU A 57 17.26 6.75 -11.60
C LEU A 57 16.41 5.48 -11.81
N LEU A 58 16.47 4.90 -13.01
CA LEU A 58 15.79 3.64 -13.32
C LEU A 58 16.33 2.49 -12.47
N THR A 59 17.64 2.47 -12.22
CA THR A 59 18.28 1.46 -11.37
C THR A 59 17.78 1.57 -9.94
N ALA A 60 17.67 2.79 -9.37
CA ALA A 60 17.14 3.03 -8.04
C ALA A 60 15.70 2.53 -7.89
N LEU A 61 14.84 2.85 -8.87
CA LEU A 61 13.44 2.41 -8.89
C LEU A 61 13.32 0.89 -8.92
N VAL A 62 13.96 0.23 -9.89
CA VAL A 62 13.87 -1.22 -10.06
C VAL A 62 14.49 -1.95 -8.86
N LEU A 63 15.62 -1.46 -8.35
CA LEU A 63 16.28 -2.02 -7.17
C LEU A 63 15.41 -1.86 -5.93
N GLY A 64 14.82 -0.69 -5.70
CA GLY A 64 13.89 -0.45 -4.60
C GLY A 64 12.68 -1.39 -4.67
N VAL A 65 12.02 -1.49 -5.82
CA VAL A 65 10.85 -2.38 -6.02
C VAL A 65 11.21 -3.84 -5.78
N ALA A 66 12.35 -4.30 -6.29
CA ALA A 66 12.83 -5.66 -6.04
C ALA A 66 13.10 -5.90 -4.54
N MET A 67 13.73 -4.95 -3.85
CA MET A 67 14.06 -5.11 -2.43
C MET A 67 12.85 -5.02 -1.52
N ILE A 68 11.84 -4.18 -1.80
CA ILE A 68 10.57 -4.24 -1.05
C ILE A 68 9.86 -5.57 -1.28
N THR A 69 9.88 -6.10 -2.52
CA THR A 69 9.26 -7.38 -2.85
C THR A 69 9.90 -8.50 -2.04
N PHE A 70 11.24 -8.55 -2.04
CA PHE A 70 12.00 -9.48 -1.21
C PHE A 70 11.64 -9.34 0.27
N ALA A 71 11.67 -8.12 0.80
CA ALA A 71 11.40 -7.85 2.21
C ALA A 71 9.97 -8.24 2.63
N MET A 72 8.98 -8.09 1.76
CA MET A 72 7.61 -8.53 2.05
C MET A 72 7.46 -10.05 2.19
N HIS A 73 8.42 -10.84 1.71
CA HIS A 73 8.38 -12.31 1.79
C HIS A 73 9.27 -12.87 2.91
N VAL A 74 10.01 -12.03 3.63
CA VAL A 74 10.90 -12.43 4.73
C VAL A 74 10.29 -12.01 6.06
N ALA A 75 10.32 -12.89 7.06
CA ALA A 75 9.66 -12.69 8.36
C ALA A 75 10.06 -11.38 9.07
N ASN A 76 11.32 -10.98 8.98
CA ASN A 76 11.85 -9.75 9.58
C ASN A 76 12.17 -8.67 8.53
N GLY A 77 11.59 -8.78 7.33
CA GLY A 77 11.80 -7.79 6.28
C GLY A 77 11.19 -6.44 6.67
N GLN A 78 11.87 -5.36 6.25
CA GLN A 78 11.46 -3.99 6.52
C GLN A 78 11.15 -3.26 5.20
N PRO A 79 10.04 -3.63 4.52
CA PRO A 79 9.69 -3.02 3.22
C PRO A 79 9.49 -1.51 3.34
N PHE A 80 8.96 -1.03 4.48
CA PHE A 80 8.86 0.39 4.79
C PHE A 80 10.20 1.11 4.71
N LEU A 81 11.25 0.61 5.39
CA LEU A 81 12.56 1.28 5.43
C LEU A 81 13.21 1.33 4.04
N ILE A 82 13.04 0.28 3.25
CA ILE A 82 13.54 0.23 1.87
C ILE A 82 12.79 1.24 0.99
N ALA A 83 11.45 1.27 1.07
CA ALA A 83 10.62 2.24 0.35
C ALA A 83 10.98 3.67 0.74
N HIS A 84 11.02 3.97 2.04
CA HIS A 84 11.39 5.26 2.61
C HIS A 84 12.74 5.75 2.11
N HIS A 85 13.78 4.92 2.22
CA HIS A 85 15.12 5.27 1.75
C HIS A 85 15.16 5.50 0.24
N THR A 86 14.52 4.63 -0.54
CA THR A 86 14.48 4.78 -2.00
C THR A 86 13.74 6.07 -2.39
N LEU A 87 12.61 6.36 -1.77
CA LEU A 87 11.85 7.58 -2.03
C LEU A 87 12.62 8.84 -1.62
N ALA A 88 13.39 8.79 -0.53
CA ALA A 88 14.25 9.90 -0.13
C ALA A 88 15.34 10.19 -1.18
N LEU A 89 15.91 9.14 -1.78
CA LEU A 89 16.86 9.26 -2.89
C LEU A 89 16.20 9.83 -4.16
N LEU A 90 14.97 9.42 -4.45
CA LEU A 90 14.23 9.85 -5.65
C LEU A 90 13.60 11.24 -5.54
N LYS A 91 13.31 11.71 -4.33
CA LYS A 91 12.58 12.96 -4.08
C LYS A 91 13.18 14.20 -4.78
N PRO A 92 14.51 14.44 -4.76
CA PRO A 92 15.11 15.59 -5.45
C PRO A 92 14.94 15.56 -6.97
N VAL A 93 14.78 14.38 -7.55
CA VAL A 93 14.69 14.14 -9.00
C VAL A 93 13.27 13.79 -9.46
N TYR A 94 12.27 13.93 -8.57
CA TYR A 94 10.86 13.68 -8.89
C TYR A 94 10.35 14.44 -10.13
N PRO A 95 10.69 15.73 -10.36
CA PRO A 95 10.27 16.42 -11.58
C PRO A 95 10.77 15.73 -12.87
N SER A 96 11.95 15.12 -12.83
CA SER A 96 12.48 14.37 -13.97
C SER A 96 11.69 13.10 -14.24
N LEU A 97 11.18 12.42 -13.19
CA LEU A 97 10.33 11.23 -13.32
C LEU A 97 9.01 11.55 -14.03
N LEU A 98 8.41 12.71 -13.78
CA LEU A 98 7.17 13.15 -14.42
C LEU A 98 7.28 13.27 -15.95
N THR A 99 8.50 13.47 -16.47
CA THR A 99 8.76 13.58 -17.91
C THR A 99 9.12 12.24 -18.57
N MET A 100 9.21 11.16 -17.79
CA MET A 100 9.54 9.83 -18.30
C MET A 100 8.30 9.09 -18.82
N GLU A 101 8.53 7.89 -19.37
CA GLU A 101 7.45 7.02 -19.79
C GLU A 101 6.52 6.67 -18.60
N PRO A 102 5.19 6.60 -18.80
CA PRO A 102 4.24 6.34 -17.72
C PRO A 102 4.55 5.08 -16.91
N ASP A 103 5.04 4.02 -17.54
CA ASP A 103 5.43 2.76 -16.90
C ASP A 103 6.54 2.92 -15.84
N VAL A 104 7.37 3.96 -15.95
CA VAL A 104 8.43 4.25 -14.96
C VAL A 104 7.80 4.72 -13.65
N MET A 105 6.71 5.49 -13.74
CA MET A 105 5.98 5.98 -12.57
C MET A 105 5.28 4.85 -11.83
N ASP A 106 4.96 3.73 -12.47
CA ASP A 106 4.35 2.57 -11.79
C ASP A 106 5.31 1.97 -10.75
N TYR A 107 6.63 1.95 -11.03
CA TYR A 107 7.64 1.53 -10.04
C TYR A 107 7.69 2.50 -8.85
N LEU A 108 7.58 3.80 -9.12
CA LEU A 108 7.52 4.81 -8.07
C LEU A 108 6.28 4.60 -7.20
N MET A 109 5.13 4.36 -7.82
CA MET A 109 3.87 4.15 -7.12
C MET A 109 3.86 2.88 -6.26
N CYS A 110 4.58 1.83 -6.66
CA CYS A 110 4.81 0.66 -5.83
C CYS A 110 5.55 1.00 -4.52
N LEU A 111 6.57 1.87 -4.59
CA LEU A 111 7.31 2.36 -3.41
C LEU A 111 6.43 3.30 -2.57
N VAL A 112 5.77 4.27 -3.21
CA VAL A 112 4.89 5.26 -2.56
C VAL A 112 3.76 4.56 -1.81
N SER A 113 3.13 3.56 -2.41
CA SER A 113 2.05 2.83 -1.75
C SER A 113 2.52 2.03 -0.54
N THR A 114 3.66 1.35 -0.67
CA THR A 114 4.29 0.61 0.44
C THR A 114 4.59 1.52 1.63
N GLU A 115 5.20 2.69 1.39
CA GLU A 115 5.52 3.64 2.46
C GLU A 115 4.24 4.26 3.04
N THR A 116 3.31 4.69 2.18
CA THR A 116 2.10 5.42 2.59
C THR A 116 1.21 4.58 3.48
N PHE A 117 1.03 3.29 3.18
CA PHE A 117 0.23 2.41 4.03
C PHE A 117 0.83 2.24 5.43
N GLU A 118 2.15 2.14 5.54
CA GLU A 118 2.82 2.11 6.84
C GLU A 118 2.67 3.44 7.58
N CYS A 119 2.83 4.56 6.88
CA CYS A 119 2.67 5.91 7.43
C CYS A 119 1.26 6.14 7.97
N LEU A 120 0.21 5.62 7.32
CA LEU A 120 -1.17 5.69 7.83
C LEU A 120 -1.31 4.97 9.17
N LEU A 121 -0.70 3.80 9.32
CA LEU A 121 -0.73 3.00 10.55
C LEU A 121 0.11 3.62 11.67
N THR A 122 1.25 4.21 11.33
CA THR A 122 2.24 4.73 12.29
C THR A 122 2.09 6.23 12.57
N SER A 123 1.15 6.90 11.89
CA SER A 123 0.95 8.35 11.96
C SER A 123 2.22 9.15 11.62
N GLU A 124 2.95 8.67 10.62
CA GLU A 124 4.10 9.34 10.02
C GLU A 124 3.72 9.98 8.68
N ILE A 125 4.56 10.86 8.15
CA ILE A 125 4.32 11.52 6.86
C ILE A 125 5.12 10.79 5.77
N PRO A 126 4.50 10.36 4.65
CA PRO A 126 5.24 9.75 3.55
C PRO A 126 6.33 10.69 3.01
N THR A 127 7.41 10.13 2.50
CA THR A 127 8.57 10.91 2.04
C THR A 127 8.25 11.76 0.82
N LEU A 128 7.45 11.21 -0.09
CA LEU A 128 7.10 11.81 -1.36
C LEU A 128 5.58 11.92 -1.52
N ARG A 129 5.12 13.10 -1.92
CA ARG A 129 3.74 13.32 -2.38
C ARG A 129 3.70 13.23 -3.90
N VAL A 130 2.92 12.28 -4.41
CA VAL A 130 2.50 12.26 -5.82
C VAL A 130 1.18 13.02 -5.90
N ASN A 131 1.09 14.04 -6.76
CA ASN A 131 -0.12 14.84 -6.87
C ASN A 131 -1.20 14.10 -7.66
N GLU A 132 -2.46 14.43 -7.41
CA GLU A 132 -3.60 13.83 -8.11
C GLU A 132 -3.47 13.97 -9.64
N ASN A 133 -3.09 15.18 -10.11
CA ASN A 133 -2.89 15.50 -11.52
C ASN A 133 -1.73 14.71 -12.16
N ASP A 134 -0.75 14.27 -11.38
CA ASP A 134 0.39 13.51 -11.91
C ASP A 134 -0.04 12.10 -12.36
N ARG A 135 -1.22 11.62 -11.90
CA ARG A 135 -1.74 10.27 -12.13
C ARG A 135 -3.21 10.26 -12.59
N LEU A 136 -3.68 11.36 -13.17
CA LEU A 136 -5.04 11.48 -13.69
C LEU A 136 -5.16 10.77 -15.05
N ASN A 137 -6.23 10.00 -15.28
CA ASN A 137 -6.43 9.21 -16.51
C ASN A 137 -5.35 8.15 -16.76
N VAL A 138 -4.72 7.63 -15.71
CA VAL A 138 -3.68 6.59 -15.80
C VAL A 138 -4.15 5.32 -15.11
N ILE A 139 -3.82 4.18 -15.71
CA ILE A 139 -3.96 2.86 -15.08
C ILE A 139 -2.58 2.43 -14.65
N ASP A 140 -2.36 2.41 -13.35
CA ASP A 140 -1.13 1.96 -12.73
C ASP A 140 -1.07 0.42 -12.69
N ARG A 141 0.09 -0.16 -13.01
CA ARG A 141 0.28 -1.61 -13.01
C ARG A 141 -0.05 -2.30 -11.68
N TYR A 142 0.14 -1.63 -10.55
CA TYR A 142 -0.07 -2.19 -9.20
C TYR A 142 -1.35 -1.65 -8.57
N LEU A 143 -1.61 -0.37 -8.80
CA LEU A 143 -2.67 0.38 -8.12
C LEU A 143 -3.89 0.65 -9.01
N GLY A 144 -3.92 0.14 -10.25
CA GLY A 144 -5.05 0.30 -11.16
C GLY A 144 -5.46 1.77 -11.30
N LEU A 145 -6.73 2.06 -11.03
CA LEU A 145 -7.32 3.39 -11.10
C LEU A 145 -7.12 4.24 -9.82
N THR A 146 -6.35 3.75 -8.86
CA THR A 146 -6.27 4.34 -7.50
C THR A 146 -5.04 5.22 -7.30
N SER A 147 -4.13 5.28 -8.27
CA SER A 147 -2.86 5.99 -8.12
C SER A 147 -3.04 7.48 -7.77
N SER A 148 -4.07 8.16 -8.30
CA SER A 148 -4.37 9.56 -7.95
C SER A 148 -4.90 9.75 -6.51
N LEU A 149 -5.50 8.72 -5.91
CA LEU A 149 -6.00 8.73 -4.53
C LEU A 149 -4.86 8.89 -3.51
N PHE A 150 -3.62 8.54 -3.87
CA PHE A 150 -2.47 8.63 -2.97
C PHE A 150 -2.11 10.07 -2.58
N ALA A 151 -2.52 11.07 -3.37
CA ALA A 151 -2.44 12.46 -2.95
C ALA A 151 -3.26 12.71 -1.68
N HIS A 152 -4.44 12.09 -1.58
CA HIS A 152 -5.31 12.22 -0.41
C HIS A 152 -4.83 11.37 0.76
N PHE A 153 -4.29 10.16 0.53
CA PHE A 153 -3.66 9.39 1.61
C PHE A 153 -2.48 10.14 2.23
N TYR A 154 -1.67 10.82 1.43
CA TYR A 154 -0.61 11.71 1.93
C TYR A 154 -1.18 12.83 2.83
N ASP A 155 -2.27 13.46 2.39
CA ASP A 155 -2.89 14.54 3.16
C ASP A 155 -3.54 14.02 4.46
N ILE A 156 -4.13 12.82 4.45
CA ILE A 156 -4.58 12.11 5.66
C ILE A 156 -3.40 11.88 6.60
N CYS A 157 -2.27 11.35 6.12
CA CYS A 157 -1.07 11.11 6.94
C CYS A 157 -0.59 12.40 7.62
N LYS A 158 -0.58 13.53 6.89
CA LYS A 158 -0.20 14.83 7.47
C LYS A 158 -1.10 15.27 8.61
N VAL A 159 -2.42 15.13 8.43
CA VAL A 159 -3.40 15.50 9.45
C VAL A 159 -3.30 14.55 10.65
N ASN A 160 -3.17 13.25 10.42
CA ASN A 160 -2.98 12.25 11.46
C ASN A 160 -1.70 12.52 12.27
N HIS A 161 -0.59 12.82 11.59
CA HIS A 161 0.67 13.19 12.25
C HIS A 161 0.54 14.45 13.12
N LEU A 162 -0.18 15.47 12.63
CA LEU A 162 -0.46 16.68 13.41
C LEU A 162 -1.26 16.35 14.67
N LEU A 163 -2.35 15.57 14.55
CA LEU A 163 -3.16 15.13 15.69
C LEU A 163 -2.35 14.33 16.71
N ARG A 164 -1.48 13.43 16.26
CA ARG A 164 -0.57 12.69 17.15
C ARG A 164 0.34 13.62 17.94
N ARG A 165 0.91 14.66 17.30
CA ARG A 165 1.78 15.64 17.96
C ARG A 165 1.06 16.53 18.96
N THR A 166 -0.24 16.78 18.77
CA THR A 166 -1.07 17.54 19.71
C THR A 166 -1.74 16.66 20.77
N GLY A 167 -1.37 15.38 20.86
CA GLY A 167 -1.95 14.44 21.83
C GLY A 167 -3.43 14.11 21.56
N GLY A 168 -3.86 14.20 20.30
CA GLY A 168 -5.26 14.02 19.89
C GLY A 168 -6.13 15.26 20.05
N SER A 169 -5.58 16.39 20.52
CA SER A 169 -6.33 17.64 20.63
C SER A 169 -6.60 18.23 19.24
N MET A 170 -7.88 18.39 18.92
CA MET A 170 -8.34 18.95 17.66
C MET A 170 -8.61 20.45 17.80
N ASP A 171 -7.61 21.27 17.45
CA ASP A 171 -7.80 22.71 17.37
C ASP A 171 -8.55 23.12 16.09
N VAL A 172 -8.93 24.40 16.00
CA VAL A 172 -9.69 24.94 14.88
C VAL A 172 -8.95 24.77 13.55
N GLN A 173 -7.63 24.93 13.54
CA GLN A 173 -6.84 24.81 12.32
C GLN A 173 -6.79 23.36 11.84
N THR A 174 -6.57 22.41 12.75
CA THR A 174 -6.55 20.98 12.46
C THR A 174 -7.91 20.51 11.98
N ALA A 175 -9.00 20.91 12.65
CA ALA A 175 -10.36 20.62 12.20
C ALA A 175 -10.63 21.11 10.77
N GLN A 176 -10.17 22.32 10.42
CA GLN A 176 -10.27 22.84 9.06
C GLN A 176 -9.46 22.01 8.04
N GLN A 177 -8.27 21.52 8.41
CA GLN A 177 -7.48 20.66 7.52
C GLN A 177 -8.16 19.30 7.32
N VAL A 178 -8.68 18.68 8.38
CA VAL A 178 -9.43 17.43 8.31
C VAL A 178 -10.64 17.61 7.37
N HIS A 179 -11.41 18.68 7.55
CA HIS A 179 -12.58 18.97 6.73
C HIS A 179 -12.22 19.16 5.25
N LYS A 180 -11.15 19.90 4.94
CA LYS A 180 -10.67 20.05 3.55
C LYS A 180 -10.30 18.72 2.90
N VAL A 181 -9.63 17.83 3.65
CA VAL A 181 -9.28 16.49 3.16
C VAL A 181 -10.55 15.69 2.89
N GLN A 182 -11.52 15.73 3.81
CA GLN A 182 -12.81 15.06 3.65
C GLN A 182 -13.61 15.57 2.44
N GLU A 183 -13.70 16.90 2.24
CA GLU A 183 -14.35 17.50 1.07
C GLU A 183 -13.65 17.15 -0.25
N SER A 184 -12.31 17.05 -0.23
CA SER A 184 -11.55 16.63 -1.40
C SER A 184 -11.79 15.15 -1.72
N LEU A 185 -11.78 14.29 -0.70
CA LEU A 185 -12.08 12.86 -0.85
C LEU A 185 -13.51 12.62 -1.33
N ALA A 186 -14.48 13.39 -0.85
CA ALA A 186 -15.88 13.26 -1.30
C ALA A 186 -16.05 13.59 -2.80
N ARG A 187 -15.19 14.46 -3.34
CA ARG A 187 -15.19 14.84 -4.77
C ARG A 187 -14.34 13.93 -5.64
N TRP A 188 -13.38 13.21 -5.04
CA TRP A 188 -12.52 12.29 -5.77
C TRP A 188 -13.34 11.19 -6.44
N LYS A 189 -12.97 10.87 -7.68
CA LYS A 189 -13.51 9.74 -8.43
C LYS A 189 -12.37 9.10 -9.21
N ALA A 190 -12.43 7.78 -9.36
CA ALA A 190 -11.57 7.07 -10.30
C ALA A 190 -11.74 7.67 -11.71
N SER A 191 -10.62 7.95 -12.37
CA SER A 191 -10.60 8.56 -13.70
C SER A 191 -9.97 7.57 -14.70
N PRO A 192 -10.76 6.63 -15.26
CA PRO A 192 -10.26 5.70 -16.25
C PRO A 192 -9.89 6.43 -17.56
N PRO A 193 -8.80 6.03 -18.24
CA PRO A 193 -8.46 6.56 -19.55
C PRO A 193 -9.54 6.22 -20.59
N PRO A 194 -9.56 6.93 -21.73
CA PRO A 194 -10.35 6.52 -22.89
C PRO A 194 -10.05 5.06 -23.25
N GLN A 195 -11.06 4.35 -23.75
CA GLN A 195 -10.95 2.95 -24.19
C GLN A 195 -10.67 1.93 -23.06
N PHE A 196 -10.92 2.30 -21.80
CA PHE A 196 -10.71 1.43 -20.64
C PHE A 196 -11.48 0.10 -20.73
N LEU A 197 -12.74 0.13 -21.17
CA LEU A 197 -13.58 -1.06 -21.23
C LEU A 197 -13.22 -1.98 -22.40
N GLU A 198 -12.57 -1.45 -23.42
CA GLU A 198 -12.16 -2.14 -24.64
C GLU A 198 -10.78 -2.79 -24.49
N ARG A 199 -9.92 -2.25 -23.61
CA ARG A 199 -8.54 -2.72 -23.43
C ARG A 199 -8.40 -3.87 -22.44
N PHE A 200 -9.32 -4.00 -21.49
CA PHE A 200 -9.22 -4.95 -20.38
C PHE A 200 -10.37 -5.95 -20.39
N THR A 201 -10.11 -7.14 -19.85
CA THR A 201 -11.16 -8.14 -19.65
C THR A 201 -12.18 -7.66 -18.62
N PRO A 202 -13.43 -8.17 -18.65
CA PRO A 202 -14.44 -7.81 -17.66
C PRO A 202 -13.97 -8.08 -16.21
N GLY A 203 -13.22 -9.16 -15.98
CA GLY A 203 -12.65 -9.47 -14.66
C GLY A 203 -11.66 -8.42 -14.19
N GLU A 204 -10.71 -8.03 -15.05
CA GLU A 204 -9.73 -6.96 -14.73
C GLU A 204 -10.41 -5.61 -14.48
N VAL A 205 -11.43 -5.26 -15.26
CA VAL A 205 -12.24 -4.05 -15.06
C VAL A 205 -12.91 -4.06 -13.69
N VAL A 206 -13.59 -5.16 -13.33
CA VAL A 206 -14.23 -5.33 -12.02
C VAL A 206 -13.20 -5.20 -10.90
N THR A 207 -12.06 -5.88 -11.00
CA THR A 207 -10.99 -5.80 -10.00
C THR A 207 -10.44 -4.38 -9.84
N MET A 208 -10.17 -3.65 -10.92
CA MET A 208 -9.65 -2.28 -10.86
C MET A 208 -10.65 -1.28 -10.27
N LEU A 209 -11.94 -1.42 -10.61
CA LEU A 209 -12.99 -0.57 -10.04
C LEU A 209 -13.22 -0.88 -8.55
N ALA A 210 -13.19 -2.16 -8.18
CA ALA A 210 -13.31 -2.56 -6.78
C ALA A 210 -12.10 -2.09 -5.96
N GLN A 211 -10.88 -2.17 -6.49
CA GLN A 211 -9.67 -1.62 -5.87
C GLN A 211 -9.83 -0.12 -5.58
N ALA A 212 -10.33 0.65 -6.55
CA ALA A 212 -10.64 2.07 -6.38
C ALA A 212 -11.70 2.31 -5.30
N LYS A 213 -12.77 1.54 -5.30
CA LYS A 213 -13.85 1.67 -4.33
C LYS A 213 -13.38 1.36 -2.91
N VAL A 214 -12.71 0.24 -2.67
CA VAL A 214 -12.32 -0.15 -1.31
C VAL A 214 -11.27 0.77 -0.73
N LEU A 215 -10.29 1.25 -1.53
CA LEU A 215 -9.30 2.21 -1.04
C LEU A 215 -9.91 3.58 -0.78
N HIS A 216 -10.87 4.02 -1.59
CA HIS A 216 -11.60 5.27 -1.35
C HIS A 216 -12.44 5.20 -0.07
N LEU A 217 -13.20 4.12 0.12
CA LEU A 217 -13.94 3.86 1.37
C LEU A 217 -13.00 3.80 2.58
N THR A 218 -11.81 3.22 2.41
CA THR A 218 -10.78 3.17 3.46
C THR A 218 -10.30 4.57 3.82
N ALA A 219 -10.03 5.43 2.84
CA ALA A 219 -9.65 6.81 3.08
C ALA A 219 -10.74 7.58 3.83
N LEU A 220 -12.01 7.37 3.45
CA LEU A 220 -13.17 7.95 4.13
C LEU A 220 -13.31 7.43 5.57
N LEU A 221 -13.10 6.14 5.80
CA LEU A 221 -13.17 5.54 7.13
C LEU A 221 -12.05 6.07 8.04
N ILE A 222 -10.81 6.16 7.53
CA ILE A 222 -9.69 6.69 8.31
C ILE A 222 -9.93 8.15 8.68
N ILE A 223 -10.29 9.02 7.72
CA ILE A 223 -10.53 10.44 8.02
C ILE A 223 -11.73 10.62 8.97
N TYR A 224 -12.75 9.77 8.87
CA TYR A 224 -13.87 9.74 9.81
C TYR A 224 -13.41 9.40 11.22
N ARG A 225 -12.56 8.37 11.39
CA ARG A 225 -12.02 7.98 12.70
C ARG A 225 -11.04 8.98 13.32
N LEU A 226 -10.44 9.85 12.51
CA LEU A 226 -9.68 10.99 13.03
C LEU A 226 -10.58 12.06 13.67
N GLN A 227 -11.86 12.13 13.28
CA GLN A 227 -12.86 13.04 13.86
C GLN A 227 -13.67 12.40 14.98
N HIS A 228 -13.94 11.10 14.84
CA HIS A 228 -14.84 10.33 15.70
C HIS A 228 -14.10 9.11 16.25
N PRO A 229 -13.48 9.24 17.44
CA PRO A 229 -12.83 8.14 18.12
C PRO A 229 -13.76 6.93 18.29
N PHE A 230 -13.17 5.75 18.51
CA PHE A 230 -13.95 4.54 18.78
C PHE A 230 -14.87 4.71 20.00
N GLY A 231 -16.10 4.21 19.89
CA GLY A 231 -17.15 4.41 20.89
C GLY A 231 -18.01 5.65 20.62
N GLU A 232 -17.59 6.54 19.71
CA GLU A 232 -18.35 7.72 19.30
C GLU A 232 -18.82 7.59 17.84
N SER A 233 -20.13 7.74 17.63
CA SER A 233 -20.75 7.77 16.29
C SER A 233 -20.40 6.55 15.40
N ASP A 234 -20.21 5.37 16.02
CA ASP A 234 -19.70 4.17 15.33
C ASP A 234 -20.55 3.67 14.14
N ALA A 235 -21.81 4.10 14.02
CA ALA A 235 -22.71 3.64 12.96
C ALA A 235 -22.16 3.88 11.54
N GLU A 236 -21.58 5.06 11.28
CA GLU A 236 -21.05 5.40 9.95
C GLU A 236 -19.76 4.60 9.67
N ALA A 237 -18.87 4.48 10.66
CA ALA A 237 -17.65 3.69 10.52
C ALA A 237 -17.94 2.21 10.26
N ILE A 238 -18.92 1.63 10.97
CA ILE A 238 -19.41 0.27 10.76
C ILE A 238 -20.02 0.12 9.36
N PHE A 239 -20.77 1.11 8.89
CA PHE A 239 -21.34 1.10 7.53
C PHE A 239 -20.25 1.06 6.46
N LEU A 240 -19.24 1.93 6.56
CA LEU A 240 -18.10 1.96 5.64
C LEU A 240 -17.32 0.65 5.66
N SER A 241 -17.05 0.10 6.85
CA SER A 241 -16.39 -1.21 6.99
C SER A 241 -17.19 -2.33 6.31
N LYS A 242 -18.50 -2.42 6.57
CA LYS A 242 -19.36 -3.42 5.92
C LYS A 242 -19.35 -3.29 4.40
N ALA A 243 -19.34 -2.06 3.88
CA ALA A 243 -19.25 -1.81 2.44
C ALA A 243 -17.91 -2.28 1.85
N ILE A 244 -16.80 -2.11 2.58
CA ILE A 244 -15.48 -2.64 2.18
C ILE A 244 -15.51 -4.17 2.14
N ILE A 245 -15.96 -4.82 3.22
CA ILE A 245 -16.01 -6.30 3.31
C ILE A 245 -16.92 -6.89 2.21
N ALA A 246 -18.09 -6.30 2.00
CA ALA A 246 -19.03 -6.75 0.96
C ALA A 246 -18.43 -6.65 -0.45
N GLU A 247 -17.60 -5.65 -0.72
CA GLU A 247 -16.93 -5.51 -2.02
C GLU A 247 -15.90 -6.62 -2.23
N PHE A 248 -15.11 -6.96 -1.21
CA PHE A 248 -14.19 -8.11 -1.28
C PHE A 248 -14.94 -9.41 -1.55
N ASP A 249 -16.06 -9.64 -0.86
CA ASP A 249 -16.88 -10.83 -1.06
C ASP A 249 -17.46 -10.91 -2.49
N ALA A 250 -17.95 -9.78 -3.01
CA ALA A 250 -18.49 -9.71 -4.36
C ALA A 250 -17.42 -9.99 -5.44
N VAL A 251 -16.24 -9.38 -5.31
CA VAL A 251 -15.13 -9.60 -6.26
C VAL A 251 -14.60 -11.02 -6.18
N LEU A 252 -14.42 -11.56 -4.97
CA LEU A 252 -13.95 -12.92 -4.78
C LEU A 252 -14.94 -13.93 -5.40
N HIS A 253 -16.24 -13.71 -5.20
CA HIS A 253 -17.28 -14.54 -5.79
C HIS A 253 -17.27 -14.48 -7.33
N PHE A 254 -17.12 -13.29 -7.91
CA PHE A 254 -17.18 -13.09 -9.36
C PHE A 254 -15.90 -13.50 -10.10
N THR A 255 -14.73 -13.17 -9.54
CA THR A 255 -13.43 -13.35 -10.22
C THR A 255 -12.66 -14.57 -9.75
N GLY A 256 -13.02 -15.16 -8.60
CA GLY A 256 -12.24 -16.20 -7.93
C GLY A 256 -10.93 -15.69 -7.29
N HIS A 257 -10.66 -14.39 -7.36
CA HIS A 257 -9.42 -13.78 -6.88
C HIS A 257 -9.73 -12.61 -5.93
N SER A 258 -8.81 -12.35 -5.01
CA SER A 258 -8.87 -11.14 -4.17
C SER A 258 -8.51 -9.89 -4.97
N ILE A 259 -8.85 -8.73 -4.40
CA ILE A 259 -8.44 -7.43 -4.90
C ILE A 259 -6.95 -7.21 -4.55
N PRO A 260 -6.05 -6.96 -5.52
CA PRO A 260 -4.63 -6.78 -5.26
C PRO A 260 -4.34 -5.44 -4.56
N CYS A 261 -3.24 -5.35 -3.81
CA CYS A 261 -2.75 -4.12 -3.18
C CYS A 261 -3.75 -3.41 -2.24
N THR A 262 -4.69 -4.14 -1.62
CA THR A 262 -5.73 -3.59 -0.73
C THR A 262 -5.71 -4.19 0.68
N SER A 263 -4.60 -4.79 1.09
CA SER A 263 -4.46 -5.36 2.45
C SER A 263 -4.79 -4.33 3.55
N LEU A 264 -4.40 -3.06 3.35
CA LEU A 264 -4.76 -1.99 4.28
C LEU A 264 -6.28 -1.80 4.38
N ALA A 265 -6.99 -1.82 3.25
CA ALA A 265 -8.45 -1.64 3.24
C ALA A 265 -9.16 -2.72 4.04
N TYR A 266 -8.76 -3.98 3.82
CA TYR A 266 -9.32 -5.10 4.57
C TYR A 266 -8.99 -4.99 6.07
N LEU A 267 -7.75 -4.62 6.42
CA LEU A 267 -7.33 -4.42 7.80
C LEU A 267 -8.15 -3.33 8.51
N THR A 268 -8.27 -2.16 7.88
CA THR A 268 -9.03 -1.05 8.44
C THR A 268 -10.50 -1.42 8.64
N ALA A 269 -11.09 -2.16 7.70
CA ALA A 269 -12.46 -2.65 7.85
C ALA A 269 -12.60 -3.62 9.03
N CYS A 270 -11.65 -4.54 9.23
CA CYS A 270 -11.66 -5.49 10.35
C CYS A 270 -11.68 -4.80 11.73
N PHE A 271 -11.04 -3.65 11.90
CA PHE A 271 -11.06 -2.91 13.17
C PHE A 271 -12.47 -2.46 13.60
N GLU A 272 -13.39 -2.30 12.64
CA GLU A 272 -14.76 -1.91 12.91
C GLU A 272 -15.68 -3.09 13.23
N ILE A 273 -15.22 -4.33 13.06
CA ILE A 273 -16.01 -5.52 13.37
C ILE A 273 -16.01 -5.74 14.89
N THR A 274 -17.17 -5.50 15.52
CA THR A 274 -17.38 -5.71 16.96
C THR A 274 -17.92 -7.10 17.29
N ASP A 275 -18.68 -7.71 16.38
CA ASP A 275 -19.26 -9.03 16.57
C ASP A 275 -18.20 -10.13 16.47
N ALA A 276 -18.18 -11.04 17.46
CA ALA A 276 -17.14 -12.05 17.58
C ALA A 276 -17.20 -13.09 16.45
N GLU A 277 -18.40 -13.47 16.01
CA GLU A 277 -18.61 -14.44 14.94
C GLU A 277 -18.22 -13.86 13.59
N ALA A 278 -18.74 -12.68 13.25
CA ALA A 278 -18.38 -11.94 12.04
C ALA A 278 -16.87 -11.68 11.95
N ARG A 279 -16.23 -11.41 13.09
CA ARG A 279 -14.78 -11.25 13.18
C ARG A 279 -14.05 -12.56 12.88
N SER A 280 -14.48 -13.68 13.46
CA SER A 280 -13.90 -15.00 13.14
C SER A 280 -13.95 -15.27 11.65
N VAL A 281 -15.11 -15.03 11.02
CA VAL A 281 -15.31 -15.18 9.57
C VAL A 281 -14.38 -14.27 8.76
N ALA A 282 -14.22 -13.02 9.17
CA ALA A 282 -13.33 -12.08 8.49
C ALA A 282 -11.84 -12.49 8.61
N LEU A 283 -11.42 -13.01 9.76
CA LEU A 283 -10.05 -13.48 9.99
C LEU A 283 -9.75 -14.77 9.21
N GLU A 284 -10.70 -15.69 9.15
CA GLU A 284 -10.58 -16.90 8.34
C GLU A 284 -10.34 -16.55 6.86
N LYS A 285 -10.94 -15.48 6.34
CA LYS A 285 -10.75 -15.03 4.95
C LYS A 285 -9.39 -14.39 4.66
N ILE A 286 -8.56 -14.06 5.66
CA ILE A 286 -7.26 -13.38 5.45
C ILE A 286 -6.38 -14.12 4.44
N HIS A 287 -6.34 -15.45 4.49
CA HIS A 287 -5.49 -16.24 3.59
C HIS A 287 -5.90 -16.15 2.12
N ILE A 288 -7.15 -15.78 1.86
CA ILE A 288 -7.72 -15.60 0.52
C ILE A 288 -7.62 -14.13 0.10
N VAL A 289 -7.79 -13.21 1.05
CA VAL A 289 -7.81 -11.77 0.76
C VAL A 289 -6.40 -11.16 0.66
N VAL A 290 -5.50 -11.54 1.57
CA VAL A 290 -4.11 -11.07 1.62
C VAL A 290 -3.22 -12.09 0.94
N THR A 291 -3.10 -11.97 -0.39
CA THR A 291 -2.49 -13.02 -1.22
C THR A 291 -1.00 -12.85 -1.47
N PHE A 292 -0.44 -11.65 -1.26
CA PHE A 292 0.89 -11.30 -1.77
C PHE A 292 2.03 -12.16 -1.20
N SER A 293 2.05 -12.41 0.11
CA SER A 293 3.04 -13.30 0.73
C SER A 293 2.52 -13.92 2.03
N LYS A 294 3.09 -15.07 2.43
CA LYS A 294 2.79 -15.69 3.74
C LYS A 294 3.12 -14.74 4.90
N GLN A 295 4.23 -14.02 4.79
CA GLN A 295 4.66 -13.08 5.83
C GLN A 295 3.72 -11.87 5.94
N SER A 296 3.15 -11.40 4.83
CA SER A 296 2.15 -10.33 4.86
C SER A 296 0.88 -10.76 5.61
N ARG A 297 0.47 -12.03 5.49
CA ARG A 297 -0.67 -12.58 6.26
C ARG A 297 -0.36 -12.64 7.75
N ILE A 298 0.82 -13.14 8.13
CA ILE A 298 1.25 -13.21 9.53
C ILE A 298 1.31 -11.80 10.14
N ARG A 299 1.90 -10.84 9.42
CA ARG A 299 1.97 -9.45 9.84
C ARG A 299 0.58 -8.84 10.04
N PHE A 300 -0.34 -9.11 9.13
CA PHE A 300 -1.73 -8.67 9.23
C PHE A 300 -2.39 -9.22 10.51
N GLN A 301 -2.27 -10.52 10.76
CA GLN A 301 -2.87 -11.19 11.93
C GLN A 301 -2.33 -10.59 13.23
N ASN A 302 -1.01 -10.45 13.36
CA ASN A 302 -0.39 -9.87 14.55
C ASN A 302 -0.85 -8.43 14.81
N LEU A 303 -1.00 -7.62 13.75
CA LEU A 303 -1.45 -6.23 13.87
C LEU A 303 -2.92 -6.16 14.27
N ASN A 304 -3.76 -7.02 13.70
CA ASN A 304 -5.16 -7.14 14.07
C ASN A 304 -5.34 -7.50 15.56
N ASP A 305 -4.61 -8.52 16.02
CA ASP A 305 -4.73 -9.00 17.40
C ASP A 305 -4.26 -7.93 18.40
N SER A 306 -3.12 -7.30 18.15
CA SER A 306 -2.59 -6.23 18.99
C SER A 306 -3.50 -5.01 19.08
N ILE A 307 -4.14 -4.61 17.98
CA ILE A 307 -5.03 -3.44 17.97
C ILE A 307 -6.35 -3.76 18.65
N HIS A 308 -6.92 -4.96 18.45
CA HIS A 308 -8.18 -5.33 19.09
C HIS A 308 -8.09 -5.40 20.62
N GLU A 309 -7.00 -5.94 21.16
CA GLU A 309 -6.77 -5.91 22.62
C GLU A 309 -6.84 -4.47 23.17
N ASN A 310 -6.27 -3.50 22.45
CA ASN A 310 -6.27 -2.09 22.85
C ASN A 310 -7.59 -1.35 22.59
N LEU A 311 -8.42 -1.82 21.65
CA LEU A 311 -9.69 -1.18 21.28
C LEU A 311 -10.86 -1.66 22.13
N LEU A 312 -10.85 -2.91 22.59
CA LEU A 312 -11.88 -3.44 23.50
C LEU A 312 -11.89 -2.71 24.84
N ASP A 313 -10.75 -2.19 25.30
CA ASP A 313 -10.67 -1.38 26.51
C ASP A 313 -11.25 0.04 26.34
N LYS A 314 -11.55 0.46 25.10
CA LYS A 314 -12.00 1.83 24.76
C LYS A 314 -13.45 1.91 24.27
N ARG A 315 -14.11 0.78 24.03
CA ARG A 315 -15.53 0.67 23.61
C ARG A 315 -16.37 0.17 24.78
#